data_AF-A0A3N1MEC4-F1
#
_entry.id   AF-A0A3N1MEC4-F1
#
_cell.length_a   1.000
_cell.length_b   1.000
_cell.length_c   1.000
_cell.angle_alpha   90.00
_cell.angle_beta   90.00
_cell.angle_gamma   90.00
#
_symmetry.space_group_name_H-M   'P 1'
#
loop_
_entity.id
_entity.type
_entity.pdbx_description
1 polymer ?
#
loop_
_entity_poly.entity_id
_entity_poly.type
_entity_poly.pdbx_seq_one_letter_code
_entity_poly.pdbx_strand_id
1 'polypeptide(L)'
;MAARILPKTPTDAGRAQTTPRRASGAERAMAEARQAGLLEGDSTEHVSFRAPKALIEAAKRQSGVTKPTELGLLGLAMLAQPDPAASFLKKTRGNLGKDHQLDY
;
A
#
# COMPACT_ATOMS: atom_id res chain seq x y z
N MET A 1 -20.69 63.86 15.94
CA MET A 1 -19.56 63.03 16.40
C MET A 1 -19.85 61.58 16.04
N ALA A 2 -19.19 61.04 15.00
CA ALA A 2 -19.48 59.73 14.43
C ALA A 2 -18.42 58.71 14.87
N ALA A 3 -18.85 57.59 15.47
CA ALA A 3 -18.00 56.46 15.79
C ALA A 3 -17.96 55.49 14.59
N ARG A 4 -16.78 55.35 13.98
CA ARG A 4 -16.49 54.49 12.82
C ARG A 4 -16.15 53.09 13.32
N ILE A 5 -17.03 52.12 13.07
CA ILE A 5 -16.80 50.70 13.39
C ILE A 5 -16.02 50.07 12.23
N LEU A 6 -14.85 49.52 12.51
CA LEU A 6 -14.02 48.74 11.58
C LEU A 6 -14.58 47.32 11.42
N PRO A 7 -14.69 46.75 10.20
CA PRO A 7 -14.98 45.34 10.03
C PRO A 7 -13.73 44.51 10.35
N LYS A 8 -13.89 43.49 11.20
CA LYS A 8 -12.88 42.47 11.47
C LYS A 8 -12.93 41.47 10.31
N THR A 9 -11.83 41.32 9.58
CA THR A 9 -11.65 40.22 8.62
C THR A 9 -11.39 38.92 9.40
N PRO A 10 -12.17 37.85 9.18
CA PRO A 10 -11.71 36.52 9.57
C PRO A 10 -10.71 36.05 8.51
N THR A 11 -9.43 36.14 8.87
CA THR A 11 -8.32 35.48 8.20
C THR A 11 -8.34 33.98 8.54
N ASP A 12 -7.85 33.19 7.59
CA ASP A 12 -7.62 31.74 7.59
C ASP A 12 -8.81 30.85 7.19
N ALA A 13 -9.03 30.85 5.88
CA ALA A 13 -9.46 29.67 5.14
C ALA A 13 -8.65 28.46 5.60
N GLY A 14 -9.33 27.50 6.23
CA GLY A 14 -8.77 26.23 6.65
C GLY A 14 -8.01 25.58 5.51
N ARG A 15 -6.68 25.49 5.65
CA ARG A 15 -5.89 24.51 4.92
C ARG A 15 -6.44 23.15 5.30
N ALA A 16 -7.29 22.59 4.45
CA ALA A 16 -7.65 21.19 4.50
C ALA A 16 -6.33 20.41 4.55
N GLN A 17 -6.00 19.88 5.72
CA GLN A 17 -4.88 18.98 5.88
C GLN A 17 -5.27 17.74 5.08
N THR A 18 -4.77 17.65 3.85
CA THR A 18 -4.85 16.43 3.06
C THR A 18 -4.01 15.40 3.80
N THR A 19 -4.66 14.61 4.65
CA THR A 19 -4.04 13.44 5.27
C THR A 19 -3.50 12.59 4.12
N PRO A 20 -2.19 12.30 4.07
CA PRO A 20 -1.63 11.53 2.98
C PRO A 20 -2.33 10.17 2.96
N ARG A 21 -3.06 9.89 1.87
CA ARG A 21 -3.71 8.60 1.67
C ARG A 21 -2.60 7.55 1.71
N ARG A 22 -2.61 6.70 2.73
CA ARG A 22 -1.64 5.60 2.82
C ARG A 22 -1.80 4.76 1.56
N ALA A 23 -0.71 4.59 0.82
CA ALA A 23 -0.70 3.81 -0.39
C ALA A 23 -1.23 2.40 -0.09
N SER A 24 -2.09 1.88 -0.97
CA SER A 24 -2.61 0.52 -0.83
C SER A 24 -1.46 -0.50 -0.86
N GLY A 25 -1.65 -1.69 -0.29
CA GLY A 25 -0.61 -2.73 -0.32
C GLY A 25 -0.16 -3.07 -1.75
N ALA A 26 -1.07 -3.00 -2.72
CA ALA A 26 -0.77 -3.19 -4.14
C ALA A 26 0.07 -2.04 -4.72
N GLU A 27 -0.27 -0.79 -4.40
CA GLU A 27 0.51 0.38 -4.84
C GLU A 27 1.94 0.33 -4.31
N ARG A 28 2.12 -0.08 -3.04
CA ARG A 28 3.44 -0.25 -2.43
C ARG A 28 4.24 -1.36 -3.09
N ALA A 29 3.65 -2.54 -3.27
CA ALA A 29 4.32 -3.67 -3.92
C ALA A 29 4.80 -3.33 -5.35
N MET A 30 3.98 -2.62 -6.12
CA MET A 30 4.36 -2.18 -7.47
C MET A 30 5.46 -1.11 -7.44
N ALA A 31 5.44 -0.20 -6.47
CA ALA A 31 6.49 0.82 -6.32
C ALA A 31 7.83 0.19 -5.92
N GLU A 32 7.82 -0.75 -4.98
CA GLU A 32 9.02 -1.48 -4.53
C GLU A 32 9.60 -2.33 -5.66
N ALA A 33 8.76 -3.01 -6.45
CA ALA A 33 9.22 -3.78 -7.61
C ALA A 33 9.84 -2.91 -8.70
N ARG A 34 9.30 -1.69 -8.93
CA ARG A 34 9.94 -0.70 -9.82
C ARG A 34 11.28 -0.23 -9.27
N GLN A 35 11.35 0.11 -7.99
CA GLN A 35 12.57 0.58 -7.36
C GLN A 35 13.70 -0.46 -7.42
N ALA A 36 13.36 -1.74 -7.42
CA ALA A 36 14.32 -2.82 -7.56
C ALA A 36 14.63 -3.22 -9.01
N GLY A 37 14.10 -2.51 -10.00
CA GLY A 37 14.32 -2.79 -11.41
C GLY A 37 13.60 -4.05 -11.93
N LEU A 38 12.73 -4.67 -11.14
CA LEU A 38 12.04 -5.92 -11.53
C LEU A 38 10.97 -5.73 -12.60
N LEU A 39 10.59 -4.48 -12.84
CA LEU A 39 9.62 -4.08 -13.85
C LEU A 39 10.28 -3.27 -14.98
N GLU A 40 11.62 -3.21 -15.00
CA GLU A 40 12.37 -2.55 -16.06
C GLU A 40 12.68 -3.52 -17.19
N GLY A 41 12.50 -3.07 -18.43
CA GLY A 41 12.74 -3.85 -19.63
C GLY A 41 11.47 -4.33 -20.34
N ASP A 42 11.69 -4.99 -21.48
CA ASP A 42 10.61 -5.49 -22.32
C ASP A 42 9.95 -6.73 -21.69
N SER A 43 8.63 -6.86 -21.82
CA SER A 43 7.87 -8.03 -21.38
C SER A 43 8.10 -9.21 -22.34
N THR A 44 9.30 -9.79 -22.29
CA THR A 44 9.76 -10.82 -23.23
C THR A 44 9.31 -12.23 -22.85
N GLU A 45 9.00 -12.47 -21.58
CA GLU A 45 8.58 -13.79 -21.08
C GLU A 45 7.06 -13.89 -20.96
N HIS A 46 6.45 -14.86 -21.66
CA HIS A 46 5.01 -15.11 -21.62
C HIS A 46 4.67 -16.18 -20.59
N VAL A 47 4.00 -15.76 -19.50
CA VAL A 47 3.44 -16.66 -18.49
C VAL A 47 1.94 -16.82 -18.71
N SER A 48 1.48 -18.05 -18.99
CA SER A 48 0.05 -18.39 -19.09
C SER A 48 -0.34 -19.42 -18.04
N PHE A 49 -1.47 -19.19 -17.37
CA PHE A 49 -2.04 -20.14 -16.40
C PHE A 49 -3.55 -20.01 -16.34
N ARG A 50 -4.24 -21.08 -15.90
CA ARG A 50 -5.67 -21.03 -15.60
C ARG A 50 -5.87 -20.80 -14.11
N ALA A 51 -6.78 -19.91 -13.77
CA ALA A 51 -7.20 -19.66 -12.40
C ALA A 51 -8.72 -19.62 -12.29
N PRO A 52 -9.29 -20.01 -11.13
CA PRO A 52 -10.72 -19.87 -10.88
C PRO A 52 -11.17 -18.42 -11.00
N LYS A 53 -12.30 -18.17 -11.70
CA LYS A 53 -12.84 -16.81 -11.89
C LYS A 53 -13.08 -16.08 -10.57
N ALA A 54 -13.59 -16.79 -9.56
CA ALA A 54 -13.84 -16.22 -8.23
C ALA A 54 -12.56 -15.65 -7.58
N LEU A 55 -11.42 -16.32 -7.79
CA LEU A 55 -10.13 -15.87 -7.28
C LEU A 55 -9.67 -14.58 -8.00
N ILE A 56 -9.80 -14.55 -9.32
CA ILE A 56 -9.43 -13.38 -10.14
C ILE A 56 -10.25 -12.16 -9.70
N GLU A 57 -11.56 -12.30 -9.55
CA GLU A 57 -12.44 -11.20 -9.14
C GLU A 57 -12.16 -10.70 -7.72
N ALA A 58 -11.92 -11.63 -6.78
CA ALA A 58 -11.52 -11.25 -5.41
C ALA A 58 -10.20 -10.47 -5.40
N ALA A 59 -9.21 -10.93 -6.18
CA ALA A 59 -7.90 -10.29 -6.26
C ALA A 59 -7.98 -8.90 -6.94
N LYS A 60 -8.77 -8.74 -8.00
CA LYS A 60 -9.04 -7.43 -8.63
C LYS A 60 -9.70 -6.46 -7.66
N ARG A 61 -10.72 -6.91 -6.92
CA ARG A 61 -11.41 -6.08 -5.92
C ARG A 61 -10.46 -5.64 -4.80
N GLN A 62 -9.59 -6.54 -4.33
CA GLN A 62 -8.64 -6.26 -3.25
C GLN A 62 -7.52 -5.31 -3.70
N SER A 63 -7.01 -5.48 -4.91
CA SER A 63 -5.87 -4.73 -5.44
C SER A 63 -6.27 -3.42 -6.14
N GLY A 64 -7.52 -3.30 -6.58
CA GLY A 64 -7.98 -2.20 -7.44
C GLY A 64 -7.55 -2.34 -8.91
N VAL A 65 -6.85 -3.43 -9.27
CA VAL A 65 -6.37 -3.67 -10.63
C VAL A 65 -7.51 -4.17 -11.52
N THR A 66 -7.60 -3.62 -12.73
CA THR A 66 -8.65 -3.99 -13.70
C THR A 66 -8.15 -4.97 -14.75
N LYS A 67 -6.86 -4.89 -15.12
CA LYS A 67 -6.27 -5.71 -16.18
C LYS A 67 -5.64 -7.00 -15.63
N PRO A 68 -5.89 -8.17 -16.27
CA PRO A 68 -5.28 -9.44 -15.86
C PRO A 68 -3.75 -9.41 -15.87
N THR A 69 -3.13 -8.75 -16.84
CA THR A 69 -1.66 -8.64 -16.93
C THR A 69 -1.07 -7.87 -15.74
N GLU A 70 -1.67 -6.74 -15.37
CA GLU A 70 -1.27 -5.97 -14.19
C GLU A 70 -1.47 -6.78 -12.90
N LEU A 71 -2.51 -7.61 -12.84
CA LEU A 71 -2.76 -8.50 -11.71
C LEU A 71 -1.69 -9.60 -11.61
N GLY A 72 -1.26 -10.14 -12.75
CA GLY A 72 -0.16 -11.10 -12.83
C GLY A 72 1.16 -10.49 -12.37
N LEU A 73 1.50 -9.30 -12.88
CA LEU A 73 2.71 -8.57 -12.47
C LEU A 73 2.71 -8.23 -10.97
N LEU A 74 1.56 -7.77 -10.45
CA LEU A 74 1.41 -7.53 -9.01
C LEU A 74 1.64 -8.81 -8.19
N GLY A 75 1.05 -9.93 -8.61
CA GLY A 75 1.23 -11.21 -7.93
C GLY A 75 2.71 -11.65 -7.92
N LEU A 76 3.39 -11.51 -9.06
CA LEU A 76 4.82 -11.80 -9.18
C LEU A 76 5.68 -10.86 -8.32
N ALA A 77 5.38 -9.56 -8.31
CA ALA A 77 6.05 -8.58 -7.47
C ALA A 77 5.92 -8.92 -5.98
N MET A 78 4.71 -9.27 -5.51
CA MET A 78 4.47 -9.64 -4.12
C MET A 78 5.19 -10.94 -3.71
N LEU A 79 5.43 -11.85 -4.64
CA LEU A 79 6.19 -13.08 -4.39
C LEU A 79 7.70 -12.84 -4.41
N ALA A 80 8.19 -12.03 -5.35
CA ALA A 80 9.60 -11.68 -5.47
C ALA A 80 10.06 -10.77 -4.32
N GLN A 81 9.17 -9.94 -3.79
CA GLN A 81 9.44 -8.99 -2.73
C GLN A 81 8.38 -9.10 -1.61
N PRO A 82 8.53 -10.09 -0.73
CA PRO A 82 7.66 -10.22 0.42
C PRO A 82 7.90 -9.06 1.41
N ASP A 83 6.82 -8.53 1.98
CA ASP A 83 6.87 -7.44 2.97
C ASP A 83 7.87 -7.78 4.10
N PRO A 84 8.91 -6.94 4.31
CA PRO A 84 9.87 -7.10 5.39
C PRO A 84 9.22 -7.12 6.77
N ALA A 85 8.14 -6.35 6.97
CA ALA A 85 7.42 -6.33 8.25
C ALA A 85 6.68 -7.65 8.50
N ALA A 86 6.01 -8.20 7.49
CA ALA A 86 5.39 -9.53 7.58
C ALA A 86 6.44 -10.62 7.85
N SER A 87 7.64 -10.49 7.26
CA SER A 87 8.76 -11.41 7.50
C SER A 87 9.30 -11.30 8.93
N PHE A 88 9.45 -10.07 9.45
CA PHE A 88 9.85 -9.83 10.83
C PHE A 88 8.83 -10.38 11.83
N LEU A 89 7.54 -10.07 11.64
CA LEU A 89 6.45 -10.56 12.51
C LEU A 89 6.35 -12.09 12.52
N LYS A 90 6.58 -12.76 11.38
CA LYS A 90 6.67 -14.22 11.33
C LYS A 90 7.84 -14.74 12.16
N LYS A 91 9.00 -14.09 12.10
CA LYS A 91 10.21 -14.48 12.86
C LYS A 91 10.07 -14.23 14.36
N THR A 92 9.34 -13.20 14.76
CA THR A 92 9.19 -12.79 16.16
C THR A 92 7.91 -13.30 16.82
N ARG A 93 7.06 -14.02 16.08
CA ARG A 93 5.83 -14.61 16.61
C ARG A 93 6.13 -15.52 17.80
N GLY A 94 5.60 -15.17 18.97
CA GLY A 94 5.74 -15.96 20.20
C GLY A 94 7.10 -15.84 20.90
N ASN A 95 7.99 -14.98 20.40
CA ASN A 95 9.27 -14.71 21.05
C ASN A 95 9.23 -13.28 21.64
N LEU A 96 8.81 -13.17 22.90
CA LEU A 96 8.75 -11.90 23.63
C LEU A 96 10.13 -11.44 24.17
N GLY A 97 11.22 -12.14 23.82
CA GLY A 97 12.54 -11.85 24.36
C GLY A 97 12.70 -12.31 25.82
N LYS A 98 13.94 -12.27 26.32
CA LYS A 98 14.32 -12.84 27.62
C LYS A 98 13.78 -12.04 28.81
N ASP A 99 13.37 -10.79 28.57
CA ASP A 99 12.95 -9.84 29.59
C ASP A 99 11.43 -9.79 29.80
N HIS A 100 10.67 -10.66 29.14
CA HIS A 100 9.22 -10.71 29.32
C HIS A 100 8.83 -11.89 30.21
N GLN A 101 8.61 -11.58 31.49
CA GLN A 101 7.76 -12.41 32.35
C GLN A 101 6.31 -11.95 32.17
N LEU A 102 5.44 -12.88 31.79
CA LEU A 102 4.00 -12.67 31.89
C LEU A 102 3.63 -12.95 33.35
N ASP A 103 3.20 -11.92 34.07
CA ASP A 103 2.58 -12.12 35.39
C ASP A 103 1.26 -12.88 35.18
N TYR A 104 1.17 -14.09 35.73
CA TYR A 104 -0.03 -14.93 35.76
C TYR A 104 -0.66 -14.91 37.15
#